data_AF-A0A4V2EW06-F1
#
_entry.id   AF-A0A4V2EW06-F1
#
_cell.length_a   1.000
_cell.length_b   1.000
_cell.length_c   1.000
_cell.angle_alpha   90.00
_cell.angle_beta   90.00
_cell.angle_gamma   90.00
#
_symmetry.space_group_name_H-M   'P 1'
#
loop_
_entity.id
_entity.type
_entity.pdbx_description
1 polymer ?
#
loop_
_entity_poly.entity_id
_entity_poly.type
_entity_poly.pdbx_seq_one_letter_code
_entity_poly.pdbx_strand_id
1 'polypeptide(L)'
;MLPAPRFGNTRAWVRLTPHVTTPQAPDASGFDAFAQAFRRHAAGVAIVTALTPEGRPVGFTATSLASLAATPPLATFNMARTASSWPAIENTEYVAIHILGERALGVAQIMSGDNARRFDGDHWEAGPFGLPIITDATAWLVGRIVARTPVADNAMIAVQIVEGALGEPDQPLTYHERAYRALGAALR
;
A
#
# COMPACT_ATOMS: atom_id res chain seq x y z
N MET A 1 37.46 12.38 20.39
CA MET A 1 36.06 12.00 20.69
C MET A 1 35.18 13.19 20.33
N LEU A 2 34.56 13.16 19.15
CA LEU A 2 33.67 14.23 18.66
C LEU A 2 32.28 14.06 19.29
N PRO A 3 31.56 15.14 19.65
CA PRO A 3 30.23 15.03 20.19
C PRO A 3 29.22 14.63 19.09
N ALA A 4 28.26 13.79 19.46
CA ALA A 4 27.17 13.35 18.58
C ALA A 4 26.29 14.53 18.14
N PRO A 5 25.72 14.51 16.91
CA PRO A 5 24.83 15.56 16.44
C PRO A 5 23.51 15.52 17.23
N ARG A 6 23.13 16.68 17.77
CA ARG A 6 21.81 16.90 18.38
C ARG A 6 20.80 17.15 17.26
N PHE A 7 19.94 16.18 16.97
CA PHE A 7 18.77 16.40 16.12
C PHE A 7 17.74 17.22 16.88
N GLY A 8 17.63 18.49 16.51
CA GLY A 8 16.69 19.45 17.08
C GLY A 8 15.25 19.23 16.61
N ASN A 9 14.35 19.34 17.58
CA ASN A 9 12.93 19.66 17.46
C ASN A 9 11.96 18.57 16.95
N THR A 10 11.65 17.64 17.86
CA THR A 10 10.41 16.84 17.85
C THR A 10 9.19 17.76 17.89
N ARG A 11 8.50 17.96 16.76
CA ARG A 11 7.07 18.31 16.82
C ARG A 11 6.37 17.17 17.55
N ALA A 12 5.90 17.45 18.75
CA ALA A 12 5.09 16.52 19.53
C ALA A 12 3.87 16.11 18.68
N TRP A 13 3.76 14.83 18.37
CA TRP A 13 2.53 14.24 17.85
C TRP A 13 1.49 14.42 18.94
N VAL A 14 0.59 15.40 18.76
CA VAL A 14 -0.57 15.56 19.65
C VAL A 14 -1.36 14.26 19.52
N ARG A 15 -1.45 13.48 20.61
CA ARG A 15 -2.38 12.36 20.70
C ARG A 15 -3.79 12.94 20.71
N LEU A 16 -4.33 13.25 19.54
CA LEU A 16 -5.77 13.43 19.38
C LEU A 16 -6.40 12.07 19.64
N THR A 17 -7.34 12.02 20.58
CA THR A 17 -8.25 10.88 20.70
C THR A 17 -8.99 10.77 19.37
N PRO A 18 -8.88 9.63 18.66
CA PRO A 18 -9.54 9.51 17.38
C PRO A 18 -11.05 9.53 17.61
N HIS A 19 -11.73 10.55 17.09
CA HIS A 19 -13.18 10.55 16.98
C HIS A 19 -13.58 9.60 15.85
N VAL A 20 -13.68 8.32 16.18
CA VAL A 20 -14.26 7.31 15.28
C VAL A 20 -15.70 7.12 15.69
N THR A 21 -16.62 7.68 14.91
CA THR A 21 -18.04 7.31 15.00
C THR A 21 -18.20 5.91 14.43
N THR A 22 -18.92 5.03 15.11
CA THR A 22 -19.27 3.72 14.58
C THR A 22 -20.02 3.89 13.26
N PRO A 23 -19.53 3.35 12.13
CA PRO A 23 -20.26 3.42 10.87
C PRO A 23 -21.61 2.72 11.00
N GLN A 24 -22.68 3.37 10.54
CA GLN A 24 -23.99 2.74 10.40
C GLN A 24 -24.09 2.16 8.99
N ALA A 25 -24.64 0.95 8.88
CA ALA A 25 -24.90 0.35 7.58
C ALA A 25 -25.91 1.22 6.80
N PRO A 26 -25.67 1.52 5.51
CA PRO A 26 -26.66 2.18 4.69
C PRO A 26 -27.84 1.24 4.45
N ASP A 27 -28.94 1.80 3.94
CA ASP A 27 -29.98 1.00 3.29
C ASP A 27 -29.45 0.36 1.99
N ALA A 28 -30.25 -0.50 1.36
CA ALA A 28 -29.86 -1.17 0.12
C ALA A 28 -29.52 -0.16 -1.01
N SER A 29 -30.26 0.94 -1.09
CA SER A 29 -30.05 1.96 -2.12
C SER A 29 -28.70 2.67 -1.94
N GLY A 30 -28.31 3.00 -0.70
CA GLY A 30 -27.03 3.61 -0.39
C GLY A 30 -25.85 2.66 -0.65
N PHE A 31 -26.00 1.36 -0.35
CA PHE A 31 -24.97 0.36 -0.67
C PHE A 31 -24.77 0.23 -2.18
N ASP A 32 -25.84 0.14 -2.97
CA ASP A 32 -25.75 0.02 -4.42
C ASP A 32 -25.11 1.25 -5.05
N ALA A 33 -25.45 2.45 -4.58
CA ALA A 33 -24.84 3.70 -5.03
C ALA A 33 -23.32 3.72 -4.73
N PHE A 34 -22.93 3.33 -3.52
CA PHE A 34 -21.52 3.20 -3.12
C PHE A 34 -20.78 2.21 -4.03
N ALA A 35 -21.31 1.00 -4.19
CA ALA A 35 -20.67 -0.05 -4.99
C ALA A 35 -20.51 0.36 -6.46
N GLN A 36 -21.54 0.99 -7.06
CA GLN A 36 -21.49 1.47 -8.43
C GLN A 36 -20.54 2.66 -8.60
N ALA A 37 -20.49 3.59 -7.64
CA ALA A 37 -19.57 4.73 -7.70
C ALA A 37 -18.11 4.27 -7.68
N PHE A 38 -17.73 3.39 -6.76
CA PHE A 38 -16.35 2.87 -6.69
C PHE A 38 -16.00 1.94 -7.85
N ARG A 39 -16.98 1.31 -8.51
CA ARG A 39 -16.75 0.55 -9.73
C ARG A 39 -16.33 1.45 -10.91
N ARG A 40 -16.86 2.68 -10.97
CA ARG A 40 -16.55 3.71 -11.97
C ARG A 40 -15.30 4.54 -11.64
N HIS A 41 -14.80 4.45 -10.41
CA HIS A 41 -13.63 5.20 -9.99
C HIS A 41 -12.36 4.39 -10.31
N ALA A 42 -11.67 4.78 -11.38
CA ALA A 42 -10.39 4.17 -11.73
C ALA A 42 -9.30 4.54 -10.71
N ALA A 43 -8.40 3.59 -10.46
CA ALA A 43 -7.25 3.80 -9.58
C ALA A 43 -5.99 3.15 -10.17
N GLY A 44 -4.82 3.69 -9.82
CA GLY A 44 -3.56 3.01 -10.06
C GLY A 44 -3.44 1.74 -9.22
N VAL A 45 -2.67 0.77 -9.70
CA VAL A 45 -2.38 -0.47 -8.98
C VAL A 45 -1.02 -0.35 -8.29
N ALA A 46 -1.00 -0.68 -7.00
CA ALA A 46 0.23 -0.84 -6.22
C ALA A 46 0.32 -2.25 -5.66
N ILE A 47 1.53 -2.68 -5.30
CA ILE A 47 1.75 -3.85 -4.44
C ILE A 47 2.35 -3.38 -3.12
N VAL A 48 1.79 -3.83 -2.00
CA VAL A 48 2.39 -3.68 -0.68
C VAL A 48 2.99 -5.01 -0.27
N THR A 49 4.24 -5.02 0.17
CA THR A 49 4.92 -6.20 0.73
C THR A 49 5.41 -5.91 2.16
N ALA A 50 5.49 -6.97 2.94
CA ALA A 50 5.98 -6.98 4.30
C ALA A 50 6.57 -8.35 4.65
N LEU A 51 7.03 -8.49 5.88
CA LEU A 51 7.43 -9.77 6.46
C LEU A 51 6.49 -10.15 7.60
N THR A 52 6.21 -11.44 7.77
CA THR A 52 5.61 -11.97 9.00
C THR A 52 6.61 -11.86 10.16
N PRO A 53 6.17 -12.04 11.43
CA PRO A 53 7.10 -12.12 12.56
C PRO A 53 8.19 -13.20 12.41
N GLU A 54 7.90 -14.27 11.64
CA GLU A 54 8.86 -15.33 11.33
C GLU A 54 9.76 -15.01 10.13
N GLY A 55 9.69 -13.79 9.58
CA GLY A 55 10.50 -13.37 8.44
C GLY A 55 10.03 -13.91 7.09
N ARG A 56 8.80 -14.42 6.98
CA ARG A 56 8.26 -14.91 5.69
C ARG A 56 7.67 -13.75 4.87
N PRO A 57 7.84 -13.73 3.55
CA PRO A 57 7.29 -12.69 2.71
C PRO A 57 5.77 -12.76 2.66
N VAL A 58 5.13 -11.60 2.75
CA VAL A 58 3.71 -11.42 2.46
C VAL A 58 3.50 -10.21 1.57
N GLY A 59 2.43 -10.21 0.79
CA GLY A 59 2.13 -9.11 -0.09
C GLY A 59 0.72 -9.18 -0.66
N PHE A 60 0.26 -8.05 -1.17
CA PHE A 60 -1.06 -7.89 -1.75
C PHE A 60 -1.10 -6.69 -2.69
N THR A 61 -2.00 -6.75 -3.67
CA THR A 61 -2.34 -5.59 -4.50
C THR A 61 -3.21 -4.61 -3.74
N ALA A 62 -2.96 -3.31 -3.90
CA ALA A 62 -3.75 -2.22 -3.33
C ALA A 62 -4.10 -1.19 -4.40
N THR A 63 -5.37 -0.76 -4.42
CA THR A 63 -5.88 0.34 -5.26
C THR A 63 -6.31 1.55 -4.44
N SER A 64 -5.95 1.56 -3.16
CA SER A 64 -6.25 2.60 -2.18
C SER A 64 -5.04 3.45 -1.82
N LEU A 65 -3.91 3.25 -2.53
CA LEU A 65 -2.69 4.01 -2.31
C LEU A 65 -2.92 5.49 -2.61
N ALA A 66 -2.55 6.36 -1.67
CA ALA A 66 -2.62 7.80 -1.84
C ALA A 66 -1.40 8.50 -1.20
N SER A 67 -1.02 9.64 -1.76
CA SER A 67 -0.10 10.57 -1.11
C SER A 67 -0.82 11.25 0.05
N LEU A 68 -0.15 11.38 1.20
CA LEU A 68 -0.70 12.00 2.41
C LEU A 68 -0.02 13.33 2.74
N ALA A 69 1.32 13.39 2.68
CA ALA A 69 2.07 14.62 2.91
C ALA A 69 3.43 14.57 2.21
N ALA A 70 3.97 15.74 1.88
CA ALA A 70 5.33 15.86 1.32
C ALA A 70 6.41 16.03 2.39
N THR A 71 6.10 16.69 3.52
CA THR A 71 7.07 17.00 4.59
C THR A 71 6.49 16.69 5.98
N PRO A 72 6.87 15.58 6.63
CA PRO A 72 7.66 14.48 6.07
C PRO A 72 6.89 13.72 4.96
N PRO A 73 7.59 12.97 4.08
CA PRO A 73 6.93 12.22 3.01
C PRO A 73 6.11 11.07 3.61
N LEU A 74 4.79 11.14 3.40
CA LEU A 74 3.82 10.18 3.93
C LEU A 74 2.93 9.67 2.79
N ALA A 75 2.65 8.38 2.82
CA ALA A 75 1.64 7.73 2.00
C ALA A 75 0.61 7.01 2.88
N THR A 76 -0.55 6.72 2.31
CA THR A 76 -1.60 5.91 2.95
C THR A 76 -2.07 4.79 2.03
N PHE A 77 -2.51 3.69 2.64
CA PHE A 77 -3.31 2.68 1.96
C PHE A 77 -4.31 2.08 2.96
N ASN A 78 -5.36 1.45 2.42
CA ASN A 78 -6.41 0.81 3.20
C ASN A 78 -6.44 -0.69 2.93
N MET A 79 -6.72 -1.49 3.95
CA MET A 79 -6.89 -2.94 3.82
C MET A 79 -7.96 -3.48 4.77
N ALA A 80 -8.56 -4.61 4.39
CA ALA A 80 -9.41 -5.39 5.28
C ALA A 80 -8.56 -6.05 6.37
N ARG A 81 -9.08 -6.06 7.61
CA ARG A 81 -8.45 -6.75 8.75
C ARG A 81 -8.60 -8.27 8.67
N THR A 82 -9.45 -8.75 7.76
CA THR A 82 -9.62 -10.17 7.43
C THR A 82 -8.64 -10.66 6.35
N ALA A 83 -7.86 -9.76 5.72
CA ALA A 83 -6.88 -10.14 4.72
C ALA A 83 -5.79 -11.04 5.31
N SER A 84 -5.30 -12.02 4.54
CA SER A 84 -4.23 -12.92 4.98
C SER A 84 -2.93 -12.21 5.36
N SER A 85 -2.70 -11.00 4.83
CA SER A 85 -1.56 -10.14 5.15
C SER A 85 -1.77 -9.27 6.40
N TRP A 86 -3.00 -9.17 6.94
CA TRP A 86 -3.28 -8.31 8.10
C TRP A 86 -2.39 -8.62 9.31
N PRO A 87 -2.21 -9.89 9.74
CA PRO A 87 -1.36 -10.20 10.89
C PRO A 87 0.08 -9.69 10.73
N ALA A 88 0.62 -9.67 9.51
CA ALA A 88 1.95 -9.11 9.26
C ALA A 88 1.94 -7.58 9.32
N ILE A 89 0.97 -6.91 8.69
CA ILE A 89 0.88 -5.44 8.67
C ILE A 89 0.61 -4.86 10.07
N GLU A 90 -0.16 -5.58 10.89
CA GLU A 90 -0.42 -5.23 12.28
C GLU A 90 0.86 -5.21 13.13
N ASN A 91 1.82 -6.09 12.84
CA ASN A 91 2.99 -6.33 13.69
C ASN A 91 4.33 -5.82 13.13
N THR A 92 4.47 -5.62 11.81
CA THR A 92 5.73 -5.16 11.18
C THR A 92 6.01 -3.69 11.46
N GLU A 93 7.27 -3.27 11.49
CA GLU A 93 7.61 -1.83 11.51
C GLU A 93 7.64 -1.24 10.10
N TYR A 94 8.09 -2.00 9.11
CA TYR A 94 8.35 -1.54 7.75
C TYR A 94 7.51 -2.29 6.71
N VAL A 95 7.23 -1.59 5.62
CA VAL A 95 6.61 -2.13 4.40
C VAL A 95 7.32 -1.57 3.17
N ALA A 96 7.25 -2.29 2.05
CA ALA A 96 7.59 -1.76 0.74
C ALA A 96 6.31 -1.57 -0.09
N ILE A 97 6.23 -0.44 -0.79
CA ILE A 97 5.13 -0.03 -1.66
C ILE A 97 5.68 0.06 -3.08
N HIS A 98 5.05 -0.64 -4.02
CA HIS A 98 5.50 -0.73 -5.41
C HIS A 98 4.45 -0.09 -6.31
N ILE A 99 4.89 0.81 -7.19
CA ILE A 99 4.06 1.41 -8.23
C ILE A 99 4.18 0.56 -9.49
N LEU A 100 3.05 0.15 -10.07
CA LEU A 100 3.06 -0.81 -11.18
C LEU A 100 2.85 -0.16 -12.54
N GLY A 101 3.64 -0.62 -13.49
CA GLY A 101 3.43 -0.45 -14.92
C GLY A 101 2.62 -1.58 -15.53
N GLU A 102 2.19 -1.43 -16.78
CA GLU A 102 1.50 -2.46 -17.56
C GLU A 102 2.27 -3.78 -17.65
N ARG A 103 3.61 -3.74 -17.75
CA ARG A 103 4.45 -4.94 -17.76
C ARG A 103 4.32 -5.77 -16.47
N ALA A 104 4.02 -5.11 -15.35
CA ALA A 104 3.81 -5.76 -14.06
C ALA A 104 2.39 -6.36 -13.88
N LEU A 105 1.57 -6.46 -14.94
CA LEU A 105 0.26 -7.12 -14.87
C LEU A 105 0.36 -8.57 -14.35
N GLY A 106 1.37 -9.33 -14.78
CA GLY A 106 1.58 -10.70 -14.33
C GLY A 106 1.78 -10.79 -12.81
N VAL A 107 2.68 -9.98 -12.26
CA VAL A 107 2.93 -9.96 -10.81
C VAL A 107 1.75 -9.37 -10.02
N ALA A 108 1.00 -8.42 -10.59
CA ALA A 108 -0.25 -7.95 -9.97
C ALA A 108 -1.26 -9.10 -9.81
N GLN A 109 -1.43 -9.93 -10.85
CA GLN A 109 -2.32 -11.10 -10.79
C GLN A 109 -1.85 -12.14 -9.77
N ILE A 110 -0.54 -12.40 -9.69
CA ILE A 110 0.06 -13.27 -8.66
C ILE A 110 -0.29 -12.73 -7.26
N MET A 111 -0.05 -11.44 -7.02
CA MET A 111 -0.27 -10.80 -5.71
C MET A 111 -1.74 -10.65 -5.32
N SER A 112 -2.67 -10.71 -6.28
CA SER A 112 -4.12 -10.81 -6.01
C SER A 112 -4.62 -12.24 -5.85
N GLY A 113 -3.82 -13.25 -6.21
CA GLY A 113 -4.19 -14.67 -6.22
C GLY A 113 -4.04 -15.36 -4.86
N ASP A 114 -3.79 -16.67 -4.90
CA ASP A 114 -3.57 -17.52 -3.73
C ASP A 114 -2.40 -17.03 -2.89
N ASN A 115 -2.66 -16.69 -1.63
CA ASN A 115 -1.68 -16.12 -0.73
C ASN A 115 -0.46 -17.02 -0.51
N ALA A 116 -0.62 -18.33 -0.56
CA ALA A 116 0.47 -19.29 -0.31
C ALA A 116 1.50 -19.30 -1.44
N ARG A 117 1.13 -18.80 -2.63
CA ARG A 117 1.94 -18.89 -3.87
C ARG A 117 2.45 -17.54 -4.36
N ARG A 118 2.16 -16.45 -3.64
CA ARG A 118 2.49 -15.07 -4.08
C ARG A 118 3.98 -14.80 -4.25
N PHE A 119 4.81 -15.58 -3.59
CA PHE A 119 6.27 -15.45 -3.59
C PHE A 119 6.95 -16.70 -4.17
N ASP A 120 6.19 -17.58 -4.83
CA ASP A 120 6.73 -18.65 -5.65
C ASP A 120 7.21 -18.05 -6.98
N GLY A 121 8.51 -17.91 -7.17
CA GLY A 121 9.08 -17.39 -8.41
C GLY A 121 10.23 -16.39 -8.18
N ASP A 122 10.63 -15.74 -9.27
CA ASP A 122 11.77 -14.83 -9.38
C ASP A 122 11.35 -13.37 -9.63
N HIS A 123 10.04 -13.07 -9.54
CA HIS A 123 9.48 -11.71 -9.69
C HIS A 123 9.75 -10.78 -8.49
N TRP A 124 10.56 -11.23 -7.53
CA TRP A 124 10.91 -10.45 -6.35
C TRP A 124 12.29 -10.85 -5.82
N GLU A 125 12.91 -9.93 -5.08
CA GLU A 125 14.16 -10.15 -4.36
C GLU A 125 14.15 -9.50 -2.98
N ALA A 126 15.08 -9.86 -2.10
CA ALA A 126 15.20 -9.23 -0.80
C ALA A 126 15.87 -7.85 -0.93
N GLY A 127 15.20 -6.81 -0.44
CA GLY A 127 15.71 -5.43 -0.44
C GLY A 127 15.97 -4.87 0.96
N PRO A 128 15.87 -3.53 1.13
CA PRO A 128 16.09 -2.87 2.41
C PRO A 128 15.22 -3.49 3.53
N PHE A 129 15.81 -3.65 4.72
CA PHE A 129 15.18 -4.32 5.87
C PHE A 129 14.74 -5.78 5.62
N GLY A 130 15.25 -6.42 4.56
CA GLY A 130 14.84 -7.76 4.14
C GLY A 130 13.46 -7.81 3.48
N LEU A 131 12.85 -6.66 3.19
CA LEU A 131 11.52 -6.60 2.58
C LEU A 131 11.54 -7.16 1.15
N PRO A 132 10.47 -7.84 0.71
CA PRO A 132 10.36 -8.29 -0.67
C PRO A 132 10.18 -7.11 -1.62
N ILE A 133 11.10 -6.93 -2.57
CA ILE A 133 11.03 -5.91 -3.62
C ILE A 133 10.64 -6.55 -4.94
N ILE A 134 9.60 -6.02 -5.58
CA ILE A 134 9.12 -6.49 -6.89
C ILE A 134 10.00 -5.91 -7.99
N THR A 135 10.57 -6.79 -8.82
CA THR A 135 11.60 -6.43 -9.81
C THR A 135 11.05 -5.60 -10.98
N ASP A 136 9.83 -5.87 -11.43
CA ASP A 136 9.20 -5.19 -12.58
C ASP A 136 8.39 -3.93 -12.21
N ALA A 137 8.51 -3.42 -10.98
CA ALA A 137 7.84 -2.19 -10.57
C ALA A 137 8.48 -0.95 -11.22
N THR A 138 7.67 0.06 -11.59
CA THR A 138 8.19 1.32 -12.13
C THR A 138 8.84 2.20 -11.05
N ALA A 139 8.47 1.96 -9.79
CA ALA A 139 9.14 2.50 -8.61
C ALA A 139 8.80 1.65 -7.38
N TRP A 140 9.67 1.69 -6.38
CA TRP A 140 9.36 1.18 -5.04
C TRP A 140 9.78 2.17 -3.97
N LEU A 141 9.04 2.16 -2.86
CA LEU A 141 9.24 2.99 -1.68
C LEU A 141 9.22 2.10 -0.45
N VAL A 142 10.25 2.19 0.39
CA VAL A 142 10.25 1.58 1.71
C VAL A 142 9.89 2.64 2.74
N GLY A 143 9.01 2.26 3.67
CA GLY A 143 8.55 3.17 4.69
C GLY A 143 8.19 2.49 6.00
N ARG A 144 8.28 3.28 7.08
CA ARG A 144 7.88 2.88 8.42
C ARG A 144 6.40 3.15 8.62
N ILE A 145 5.64 2.18 9.13
CA ILE A 145 4.24 2.40 9.51
C ILE A 145 4.21 3.30 10.74
N VAL A 146 3.63 4.49 10.60
CA VAL A 146 3.50 5.48 11.68
C VAL A 146 2.11 5.50 12.31
N ALA A 147 1.09 4.99 11.63
CA ALA A 147 -0.24 4.82 12.20
C ALA A 147 -0.99 3.64 11.56
N ARG A 148 -1.81 2.98 12.39
CA ARG A 148 -2.81 1.98 12.02
C ARG A 148 -4.12 2.43 12.63
N THR A 149 -5.08 2.81 11.81
CA THR A 149 -6.37 3.34 12.28
C THR A 149 -7.47 2.37 11.87
N PRO A 150 -7.92 1.48 12.79
CA PRO A 150 -9.05 0.60 12.54
C PRO A 150 -10.33 1.41 12.32
N VAL A 151 -11.09 1.04 11.28
CA VAL A 151 -12.41 1.58 10.97
C VAL A 151 -13.30 0.40 10.54
N ALA A 152 -14.25 0.02 11.40
CA ALA A 152 -15.00 -1.23 11.26
C ALA A 152 -14.06 -2.44 11.02
N ASP A 153 -14.31 -3.22 9.98
CA ASP A 153 -13.51 -4.40 9.60
C ASP A 153 -12.29 -4.07 8.73
N ASN A 154 -11.97 -2.79 8.57
CA ASN A 154 -10.85 -2.30 7.77
C ASN A 154 -9.88 -1.50 8.64
N ALA A 155 -8.73 -1.15 8.07
CA ALA A 155 -7.80 -0.20 8.66
C ALA A 155 -7.20 0.72 7.59
N MET A 156 -6.99 1.98 7.96
CA MET A 156 -6.14 2.91 7.22
C MET A 156 -4.73 2.85 7.81
N ILE A 157 -3.74 2.68 6.94
CA ILE A 157 -2.33 2.59 7.29
C ILE A 157 -1.62 3.85 6.79
N ALA A 158 -0.93 4.56 7.67
CA ALA A 158 -0.06 5.67 7.30
C ALA A 158 1.40 5.26 7.38
N VAL A 159 2.16 5.55 6.33
CA VAL A 159 3.55 5.12 6.15
C VAL A 159 4.44 6.32 5.87
N GLN A 160 5.47 6.51 6.69
CA GLN A 160 6.52 7.49 6.45
C GLN A 160 7.59 6.87 5.56
N ILE A 161 7.79 7.46 4.38
CA ILE A 161 8.78 6.97 3.42
C ILE A 161 10.18 7.30 3.94
N VAL A 162 11.08 6.31 3.90
CA VAL A 162 12.47 6.44 4.37
C VAL A 162 13.48 6.18 3.26
N GLU A 163 13.10 5.42 2.24
CA GLU A 163 13.97 5.04 1.11
C GLU A 163 13.10 4.71 -0.12
N GLY A 164 13.68 4.76 -1.32
CA GLY A 164 13.02 4.35 -2.54
C GLY A 164 13.94 4.39 -3.75
N ALA A 165 13.54 3.71 -4.82
CA ALA A 165 14.21 3.76 -6.11
C ALA A 165 13.20 3.74 -7.25
N LEU A 166 13.65 4.21 -8.42
CA LEU A 166 12.92 4.13 -9.67
C LEU A 166 13.34 2.88 -10.42
N GLY A 167 12.37 2.21 -11.04
CA GLY A 167 12.59 1.16 -12.03
C GLY A 167 12.51 1.71 -13.45
N GLU A 168 12.42 0.80 -14.42
CA GLU A 168 12.24 1.18 -15.82
C GLU A 168 10.87 1.84 -16.04
N PRO A 169 10.80 2.99 -16.74
CA PRO A 169 9.53 3.65 -17.06
C PRO A 169 8.55 2.72 -17.79
N ASP A 170 7.26 2.94 -17.54
CA ASP A 170 6.18 2.21 -18.21
C ASP A 170 4.88 3.02 -18.19
N GLN A 171 3.91 2.63 -19.02
CA GLN A 171 2.54 3.11 -18.85
C GLN A 171 1.95 2.55 -17.54
N PRO A 172 1.18 3.34 -16.78
CA PRO A 172 0.70 2.91 -15.48
C PRO A 172 -0.37 1.83 -15.62
N LEU A 173 -0.27 0.79 -14.79
CA LEU A 173 -1.33 -0.20 -14.66
C LEU A 173 -2.49 0.38 -13.84
N THR A 174 -3.69 0.36 -14.40
CA THR A 174 -4.90 0.84 -13.73
C THR A 174 -5.90 -0.28 -13.49
N TYR A 175 -6.76 -0.10 -12.50
CA TYR A 175 -7.89 -0.98 -12.23
C TYR A 175 -9.18 -0.18 -12.31
N HIS A 176 -10.10 -0.63 -13.16
CA HIS A 176 -11.37 0.06 -13.42
C HIS A 176 -12.42 -0.95 -13.89
N GLU A 177 -13.66 -0.81 -13.42
CA GLU A 177 -14.76 -1.72 -13.82
C GLU A 177 -14.42 -3.21 -13.57
N ARG A 178 -13.77 -3.50 -12.44
CA ARG A 178 -13.31 -4.84 -12.02
C ARG A 178 -12.32 -5.52 -12.98
N ALA A 179 -11.57 -4.74 -13.75
CA ALA A 179 -10.57 -5.24 -14.68
C ALA A 179 -9.29 -4.40 -14.64
N TYR A 180 -8.16 -5.03 -14.90
CA TYR A 180 -6.92 -4.33 -15.23
C TYR A 180 -7.05 -3.64 -16.58
N ARG A 181 -6.55 -2.41 -16.68
CA ARG A 181 -6.62 -1.55 -17.88
C ARG A 181 -5.30 -0.81 -18.08
N ALA A 182 -4.93 -0.65 -19.35
CA ALA A 182 -3.93 0.31 -19.80
C ALA A 182 -4.47 1.75 -19.65
N LEU A 183 -3.58 2.72 -19.46
CA LEU A 183 -3.96 4.12 -19.47
C LEU A 183 -4.28 4.57 -20.90
N GLY A 184 -5.41 5.26 -21.07
CA GLY A 184 -5.81 5.80 -22.37
C GLY A 184 -4.96 6.99 -22.82
N ALA A 185 -5.22 7.46 -24.03
CA ALA A 185 -4.59 8.68 -24.54
C ALA A 185 -4.92 9.91 -23.66
N ALA A 186 -3.99 10.85 -23.60
CA ALA A 186 -4.22 12.12 -22.92
C ALA A 186 -5.39 12.88 -23.56
N LEU A 187 -6.33 13.34 -22.72
CA LEU A 187 -7.41 14.22 -23.13
C LEU A 187 -6.87 15.66 -23.21
N ARG A 188 -7.31 16.42 -24.20
CA ARG A 188 -6.99 17.84 -24.39
C ARG A 188 -8.26 18.66 -24.44
#